data_AF-A0A9P7MI82-F1
#
_entry.id   AF-A0A9P7MI82-F1
#
_cell.length_a   1.000
_cell.length_b   1.000
_cell.length_c   1.000
_cell.angle_alpha   90.00
_cell.angle_beta   90.00
_cell.angle_gamma   90.00
#
_symmetry.space_group_name_H-M   'P 1'
#
loop_
_entity.id
_entity.type
_entity.pdbx_description
1 polymer ?
#
loop_
_entity_poly.entity_id
_entity_poly.type
_entity_poly.pdbx_seq_one_letter_code
_entity_poly.pdbx_strand_id
1 'polypeptide(L)'
;MQIRFITKVTARFNPFSVCAKPARLFLTYLPPNARASGTSVETIILPRNTTESSSLKVDFKDGKQLAFNCSRIPINMLVEEVERYCRALQKASDLSD
;
A
#
# COMPACT_ATOMS: atom_id res chain seq x y z
N MET A 1 -10.30 -2.02 4.30
CA MET A 1 -9.25 -0.99 4.18
C MET A 1 -9.81 0.39 3.91
N GLN A 2 -9.66 1.29 4.88
CA GLN A 2 -9.99 2.72 4.74
C GLN A 2 -8.84 3.46 4.05
N ILE A 3 -9.15 4.20 2.98
CA ILE A 3 -8.14 4.89 2.15
C ILE A 3 -8.18 6.43 2.26
N ARG A 4 -9.03 7.00 3.11
CA ARG A 4 -9.29 8.46 3.22
C ARG A 4 -8.00 9.29 3.38
N PHE A 5 -7.00 8.73 4.06
CA PHE A 5 -5.74 9.38 4.38
C PHE A 5 -4.60 9.01 3.43
N ILE A 6 -4.83 8.12 2.47
CA ILE A 6 -3.82 7.65 1.52
C ILE A 6 -3.83 8.53 0.27
N THR A 7 -2.67 9.07 -0.09
CA THR A 7 -2.48 9.92 -1.27
C THR A 7 -1.92 9.12 -2.46
N LYS A 8 -0.98 8.22 -2.20
CA LYS A 8 -0.36 7.41 -3.26
C LYS A 8 -0.07 5.99 -2.78
N VAL A 9 -0.30 5.01 -3.65
CA VAL A 9 0.09 3.62 -3.47
C VAL A 9 0.97 3.25 -4.66
N THR A 10 2.21 2.83 -4.39
CA THR A 10 3.13 2.30 -5.40
C THR A 10 3.42 0.83 -5.09
N ALA A 11 2.98 -0.07 -5.97
CA ALA A 11 3.30 -1.49 -5.89
C ALA A 11 4.33 -1.85 -6.96
N ARG A 12 5.50 -2.35 -6.54
CA ARG A 12 6.60 -2.71 -7.43
C ARG A 12 6.92 -4.18 -7.26
N PHE A 13 6.67 -5.01 -8.27
CA PHE A 13 6.81 -6.46 -8.12
C PHE A 13 7.08 -7.18 -9.44
N ASN A 14 7.72 -8.36 -9.33
CA ASN A 14 7.88 -9.31 -10.43
C ASN A 14 6.75 -10.35 -10.36
N PRO A 15 5.82 -10.43 -11.32
CA PRO A 15 4.66 -11.33 -11.24
C PRO A 15 5.02 -12.81 -11.24
N PHE A 16 6.25 -13.17 -11.64
CA PHE A 16 6.78 -14.53 -11.63
C PHE A 16 7.46 -14.90 -10.29
N SER A 17 7.68 -13.94 -9.40
CA SER A 17 8.23 -14.18 -8.07
C SER A 17 7.12 -14.54 -7.09
N VAL A 18 7.35 -15.55 -6.25
CA VAL A 18 6.43 -15.94 -5.17
C VAL A 18 6.23 -14.79 -4.17
N CYS A 19 7.28 -13.98 -3.96
CA CYS A 19 7.28 -12.82 -3.08
C CYS A 19 6.43 -11.64 -3.59
N ALA A 20 5.91 -11.70 -4.82
CA ALA A 20 5.02 -10.67 -5.35
C ALA A 20 3.56 -10.82 -4.89
N LYS A 21 3.19 -11.97 -4.31
CA LYS A 21 1.82 -12.24 -3.88
C LYS A 21 1.26 -11.16 -2.94
N PRO A 22 1.97 -10.70 -1.88
CA PRO A 22 1.44 -9.66 -1.00
C PRO A 22 1.23 -8.32 -1.71
N ALA A 23 2.13 -7.90 -2.59
CA ALA A 23 1.98 -6.66 -3.36
C ALA A 23 0.73 -6.69 -4.27
N ARG A 24 0.50 -7.82 -4.94
CA ARG A 24 -0.67 -8.03 -5.83
C ARG A 24 -1.98 -8.04 -5.04
N LEU A 25 -2.01 -8.78 -3.93
CA LEU A 25 -3.21 -8.86 -3.10
C LEU A 25 -3.53 -7.52 -2.46
N PHE A 26 -2.52 -6.74 -2.04
CA PHE A 26 -2.77 -5.41 -1.47
C PHE A 26 -3.57 -4.51 -2.41
N LEU A 27 -3.26 -4.53 -3.71
CA LEU A 27 -4.00 -3.76 -4.71
C LEU A 27 -5.48 -4.16 -4.80
N THR A 28 -5.84 -5.41 -4.49
CA THR A 28 -7.25 -5.86 -4.50
C THR A 28 -8.02 -5.45 -3.24
N TYR A 29 -7.33 -5.03 -2.17
CA TYR A 29 -7.96 -4.46 -0.98
C TYR A 29 -8.32 -2.98 -1.14
N LEU A 30 -7.82 -2.31 -2.18
CA LEU A 30 -8.22 -0.94 -2.50
C LEU A 30 -9.69 -0.94 -2.96
N PRO A 31 -10.51 0.01 -2.47
CA PRO A 31 -11.88 0.11 -2.93
C PRO A 31 -11.93 0.51 -4.41
N PRO A 32 -13.00 0.15 -5.14
CA PRO A 32 -13.10 0.38 -6.58
C PRO A 32 -13.04 1.88 -6.95
N ASN A 33 -13.46 2.76 -6.04
CA ASN A 33 -13.44 4.21 -6.20
C ASN A 33 -12.12 4.87 -5.78
N ALA A 34 -11.08 4.13 -5.40
CA ALA A 34 -9.83 4.70 -4.85
C ALA A 34 -9.21 5.78 -5.75
N ARG A 35 -9.17 5.53 -7.06
CA ARG A 35 -8.65 6.49 -8.04
C ARG A 35 -9.54 7.74 -8.16
N ALA A 36 -10.86 7.56 -8.11
CA ALA A 36 -11.81 8.67 -8.15
C ALA A 36 -11.78 9.52 -6.87
N SER A 37 -11.47 8.91 -5.72
CA SER A 37 -11.31 9.60 -4.43
C SER A 37 -9.98 10.36 -4.27
N GLY A 38 -9.15 10.41 -5.32
CA GLY A 38 -7.89 11.16 -5.33
C GLY A 38 -6.66 10.37 -4.87
N THR A 39 -6.76 9.04 -4.69
CA THR A 39 -5.58 8.20 -4.42
C THR A 39 -4.91 7.80 -5.73
N SER A 40 -3.64 8.18 -5.90
CA SER A 40 -2.82 7.75 -7.04
C SER A 40 -2.37 6.30 -6.84
N VAL A 41 -2.60 5.43 -7.82
CA VAL A 41 -2.22 4.01 -7.76
C VAL A 41 -1.27 3.70 -8.91
N GLU A 42 -0.01 3.45 -8.57
CA GLU A 42 1.07 3.16 -9.49
C GLU A 42 1.48 1.68 -9.35
N THR A 43 1.64 0.99 -10.48
CA THR A 43 2.09 -0.40 -10.52
C THR A 43 3.31 -0.52 -11.43
N ILE A 44 4.43 -0.94 -10.85
CA ILE A 44 5.69 -1.10 -11.56
C ILE A 44 5.96 -2.60 -11.68
N ILE A 45 5.84 -3.12 -12.91
CA ILE A 45 6.11 -4.52 -13.21
C ILE A 45 7.59 -4.68 -13.50
N LEU A 46 8.26 -5.53 -12.71
CA LEU A 46 9.66 -5.82 -12.90
C LEU A 46 9.89 -6.95 -13.91
N PRO A 47 11.00 -6.92 -14.68
CA PRO A 47 11.36 -8.01 -15.58
C PRO A 47 11.52 -9.34 -14.84
N ARG A 48 11.24 -10.45 -15.55
CA ARG A 48 11.29 -11.81 -15.00
C ARG A 48 12.62 -12.15 -14.31
N ASN A 49 13.73 -11.71 -14.89
CA ASN A 49 15.09 -12.05 -14.45
C ASN A 49 15.64 -11.11 -13.36
N THR A 50 14.83 -10.18 -12.85
CA THR A 50 15.28 -9.28 -11.78
C THR A 50 15.54 -10.06 -10.49
N THR A 51 16.58 -9.66 -9.76
CA THR A 51 16.84 -10.09 -8.38
C THR A 51 16.23 -9.12 -7.36
N GLU A 52 15.61 -8.03 -7.84
CA GLU A 52 14.99 -7.02 -6.99
C GLU A 52 13.78 -7.60 -6.23
N SER A 53 13.73 -7.34 -4.92
CA SER A 53 12.62 -7.76 -4.07
C SER A 53 11.35 -6.97 -4.37
N SER A 54 10.20 -7.65 -4.29
CA SER A 54 8.91 -6.96 -4.41
C SER A 54 8.67 -6.03 -3.24
N SER A 55 8.14 -4.83 -3.51
CA SER A 55 7.90 -3.80 -2.51
C SER A 55 6.55 -3.13 -2.69
N LEU A 56 6.04 -2.59 -1.59
CA LEU A 56 4.83 -1.79 -1.52
C LEU A 56 5.14 -0.51 -0.78
N LYS A 57 4.72 0.62 -1.34
CA LYS A 57 4.85 1.93 -0.72
C LYS A 57 3.48 2.60 -0.64
N VAL A 58 3.18 3.18 0.51
CA VAL A 58 1.94 3.90 0.79
C VAL A 58 2.30 5.28 1.35
N ASP A 59 1.91 6.31 0.64
CA ASP A 59 2.06 7.71 1.03
C ASP A 59 0.75 8.24 1.60
N PHE A 60 0.84 9.03 2.67
CA PHE A 60 -0.29 9.56 3.43
C PHE A 60 -0.38 11.09 3.31
N LYS A 61 -1.54 11.65 3.66
CA LYS A 61 -1.84 13.09 3.57
C LYS A 61 -1.00 13.97 4.50
N ASP A 62 -0.53 13.40 5.61
CA ASP A 62 0.35 14.05 6.57
C ASP A 62 1.83 14.07 6.14
N GLY A 63 2.13 13.56 4.94
CA GLY A 63 3.49 13.45 4.41
C GLY A 63 4.24 12.20 4.86
N LYS A 64 3.66 11.35 5.72
CA LYS A 64 4.31 10.09 6.10
C LYS A 64 4.26 9.09 4.95
N GLN A 65 5.28 8.24 4.91
CA GLN A 65 5.40 7.13 3.99
C GLN A 65 5.64 5.83 4.74
N LEU A 66 4.92 4.78 4.35
CA LEU A 66 5.19 3.41 4.76
C LEU A 66 5.74 2.65 3.57
N ALA A 67 6.91 2.03 3.74
CA ALA A 67 7.56 1.22 2.72
C ALA A 67 7.76 -0.20 3.26
N PHE A 68 7.34 -1.19 2.47
CA PHE A 68 7.32 -2.58 2.86
C PHE A 68 8.07 -3.44 1.86
N ASN A 69 8.81 -4.43 2.37
CA ASN A 69 9.37 -5.51 1.55
C ASN A 69 8.41 -6.71 1.59
N CYS A 70 7.77 -7.00 0.46
CA CYS A 70 6.78 -8.07 0.32
C CYS A 70 7.38 -9.48 0.36
N SER A 71 8.71 -9.61 0.39
CA SER A 71 9.38 -10.90 0.58
C SER A 71 9.43 -11.32 2.05
N ARG A 72 9.23 -10.38 2.99
CA ARG A 72 9.34 -10.62 4.44
C ARG A 72 7.99 -10.52 5.15
N ILE A 73 7.05 -9.78 4.58
CA ILE A 73 5.82 -9.39 5.26
C ILE A 73 4.62 -9.99 4.51
N PRO A 74 3.76 -10.78 5.19
CA PRO A 74 2.55 -11.31 4.60
C PRO A 74 1.47 -10.24 4.42
N ILE A 75 0.47 -10.51 3.58
CA ILE A 75 -0.57 -9.54 3.21
C ILE A 75 -1.40 -9.04 4.40
N ASN A 76 -1.74 -9.91 5.35
CA ASN A 76 -2.51 -9.53 6.55
C ASN A 76 -1.79 -8.44 7.34
N MET A 77 -0.48 -8.59 7.54
CA MET A 77 0.35 -7.60 8.23
C MET A 77 0.44 -6.28 7.46
N LEU A 78 0.54 -6.32 6.12
CA LEU A 78 0.55 -5.11 5.30
C LEU A 78 -0.76 -4.31 5.44
N VAL A 79 -1.89 -5.00 5.35
CA VAL A 79 -3.22 -4.37 5.46
C VAL A 79 -3.43 -3.83 6.87
N GLU A 80 -3.12 -4.61 7.90
CA GLU A 80 -3.26 -4.21 9.30
C GLU A 80 -2.41 -2.97 9.62
N GLU A 81 -1.17 -2.92 9.14
CA GLU A 81 -0.25 -1.83 9.42
C GLU A 81 -0.72 -0.51 8.80
N VAL A 82 -1.22 -0.57 7.55
CA VAL A 82 -1.81 0.57 6.86
C VAL A 82 -3.10 1.01 7.55
N GLU A 83 -3.99 0.08 7.91
CA GLU A 83 -5.24 0.40 8.61
C GLU A 83 -5.02 0.94 10.02
N ARG A 84 -4.03 0.44 10.75
CA ARG A 84 -3.61 0.97 12.06
C ARG A 84 -3.18 2.43 11.93
N TYR A 85 -2.40 2.77 10.90
CA TYR A 85 -1.99 4.15 10.67
C TYR A 85 -3.17 5.05 10.28
N CYS A 86 -4.05 4.59 9.38
CA CYS A 86 -5.29 5.30 9.04
C CYS A 86 -6.16 5.58 10.29
N ARG A 87 -6.29 4.62 11.21
CA ARG A 87 -7.05 4.82 12.46
C ARG A 87 -6.43 5.85 13.38
N ALA A 88 -5.09 5.90 13.46
CA ALA A 88 -4.39 6.93 14.23
C ALA A 88 -4.65 8.33 13.65
N LEU A 89 -4.58 8.46 12.32
CA LEU A 89 -4.89 9.72 11.63
C LEU A 89 -6.36 10.13 11.78
N GLN A 90 -7.29 9.17 11.74
CA GLN A 90 -8.70 9.45 11.99
C GLN A 90 -8.91 10.03 13.38
N LYS A 91 -8.35 9.40 14.43
CA LYS A 91 -8.43 9.91 15.80
C LYS A 91 -7.84 11.32 15.92
N ALA A 92 -6.69 11.57 15.29
CA ALA A 92 -6.06 12.89 15.32
C ALA A 92 -6.91 13.96 14.61
N SER A 93 -7.55 13.62 13.49
CA SER A 93 -8.52 14.49 12.81
C SER A 93 -9.71 14.80 13.72
N ASP A 94 -10.31 13.78 14.32
CA ASP A 94 -11.52 13.92 15.16
C ASP A 94 -11.27 14.71 16.45
N LEU A 95 -10.01 14.77 16.92
CA LEU A 95 -9.58 15.59 18.06
C LEU A 95 -9.30 17.05 17.69
N SER A 96 -9.06 17.33 16.40
CA SER A 96 -8.73 18.67 15.91
C SER A 96 -9.94 19.40 15.31
N ASP A 97 -11.05 18.68 15.09
CA ASP A 97 -12.37 19.18 14.68
C ASP A 97 -13.23 19.51 15.91
#